data_AF-A0AB39ESH1-F1
#
_entry.id   AF-A0AB39ESH1-F1
#
_cell.length_a   1.000
_cell.length_b   1.000
_cell.length_c   1.000
_cell.angle_alpha   90.00
_cell.angle_beta   90.00
_cell.angle_gamma   90.00
#
_symmetry.space_group_name_H-M   'P 1'
#
loop_
_entity.id
_entity.type
_entity.pdbx_description
1 polymer ?
#
loop_
_entity_poly.entity_id
_entity_poly.type
_entity_poly.pdbx_seq_one_letter_code
_entity_poly.pdbx_strand_id
1 'polypeptide(L)'
;MTQHATPHAGHHRPMNGATLKTIREALGLSVPWFANFCSVQERTVRHWESGRNTVPILVATAIRKFEKAAAELSAQVIDQARAAVAKCGPSMTSFPVIRYASDEELNLYQPNMSGLPATFHSAAIARARWAMASEIEIVATMLNAGAYEVWCRRLGQPVSPGSHVQFPMAWKAMEETERAEIIEQLKIAAQAAADEEGRIHAQLLRMDRQGWLKTPEMAPVYQDTAKKLEKAAEKRKNAIRFYGMAGGQEAITVSQKILDESKP
;
A
#
# COMPACT_ATOMS: atom_id res chain seq x y z
N MET A 1 -37.16 51.16 4.81
CA MET A 1 -36.26 50.70 3.73
C MET A 1 -35.19 49.82 4.37
N THR A 2 -35.44 48.51 4.42
CA THR A 2 -34.54 47.54 5.06
C THR A 2 -33.49 47.14 4.04
N GLN A 3 -32.24 47.56 4.25
CA GLN A 3 -31.12 47.18 3.42
C GLN A 3 -30.84 45.69 3.62
N HIS A 4 -31.18 44.87 2.62
CA HIS A 4 -30.71 43.49 2.53
C HIS A 4 -29.21 43.52 2.23
N ALA A 5 -28.39 43.30 3.26
CA ALA A 5 -26.98 43.01 3.09
C ALA A 5 -26.85 41.70 2.29
N THR A 6 -26.38 41.81 1.05
CA THR A 6 -26.02 40.65 0.23
C THR A 6 -24.82 39.97 0.90
N PRO A 7 -24.86 38.66 1.18
CA PRO A 7 -23.70 37.97 1.74
C PRO A 7 -22.57 38.04 0.71
N HIS A 8 -21.48 38.72 1.05
CA HIS A 8 -20.25 38.67 0.26
C HIS A 8 -19.79 37.22 0.20
N ALA A 9 -20.03 36.57 -0.95
CA ALA A 9 -19.36 35.34 -1.30
C ALA A 9 -17.86 35.58 -1.16
N GLY A 10 -17.24 34.98 -0.13
CA GLY A 10 -15.84 35.17 0.15
C GLY A 10 -15.03 34.90 -1.12
N HIS A 11 -14.35 35.92 -1.63
CA HIS A 11 -13.44 35.79 -2.76
C HIS A 11 -12.26 34.92 -2.32
N HIS A 12 -12.41 33.60 -2.39
CA HIS A 12 -11.28 32.69 -2.29
C HIS A 12 -10.33 33.03 -3.43
N ARG A 13 -9.20 33.65 -3.07
CA ARG A 13 -8.15 33.98 -4.02
C ARG A 13 -7.85 32.73 -4.87
N PRO A 14 -7.85 32.84 -6.20
CA PRO A 14 -7.56 31.71 -7.08
C PRO A 14 -6.24 31.04 -6.66
N MET A 15 -6.23 29.70 -6.61
CA MET A 15 -5.03 28.95 -6.29
C MET A 15 -3.96 29.22 -7.36
N ASN A 16 -2.77 29.64 -6.93
CA ASN A 16 -1.64 29.78 -7.84
C ASN A 16 -0.94 28.44 -8.07
N GLY A 17 -0.19 28.34 -9.17
CA GLY A 17 0.53 27.14 -9.57
C GLY A 17 1.52 26.61 -8.54
N ALA A 18 2.27 27.51 -7.89
CA ALA A 18 3.23 27.14 -6.86
C ALA A 18 2.55 26.46 -5.65
N THR A 19 1.41 27.00 -5.21
CA THR A 19 0.61 26.43 -4.12
C THR A 19 0.07 25.05 -4.49
N LEU A 20 -0.44 24.89 -5.72
CA LEU A 20 -0.87 23.57 -6.21
C LEU A 20 0.28 22.55 -6.14
N LYS A 21 1.46 22.92 -6.65
CA LYS A 21 2.65 22.06 -6.65
C LYS A 21 3.05 21.67 -5.23
N THR A 22 3.16 22.64 -4.33
CA THR A 22 3.54 22.41 -2.93
C THR A 22 2.58 21.44 -2.25
N ILE A 23 1.26 21.63 -2.40
CA ILE A 23 0.28 20.73 -1.77
C ILE A 23 0.36 19.33 -2.39
N ARG A 24 0.44 19.21 -3.73
CA ARG A 24 0.54 17.91 -4.40
C ARG A 24 1.75 17.12 -3.92
N GLU A 25 2.92 17.75 -3.88
CA GLU A 25 4.17 17.10 -3.45
C GLU A 25 4.12 16.74 -1.95
N ALA A 26 3.59 17.64 -1.11
CA ALA A 26 3.40 17.38 0.32
C ALA A 26 2.40 16.25 0.61
N LEU A 27 1.49 15.94 -0.32
CA LEU A 27 0.57 14.81 -0.25
C LEU A 27 1.13 13.54 -0.89
N GLY A 28 2.38 13.55 -1.38
CA GLY A 28 2.99 12.39 -2.04
C GLY A 28 2.32 12.02 -3.38
N LEU A 29 1.55 12.92 -4.00
CA LEU A 29 0.87 12.66 -5.25
C LEU A 29 1.82 12.91 -6.43
N SER A 30 2.05 11.91 -7.27
CA SER A 30 2.89 12.10 -8.46
C SER A 30 2.17 12.91 -9.54
N VAL A 31 2.92 13.57 -10.44
CA VAL A 31 2.32 14.26 -11.60
C VAL A 31 1.52 13.30 -12.48
N PRO A 32 2.01 12.10 -12.85
CA PRO A 32 1.22 11.14 -13.63
C PRO A 32 -0.09 10.74 -12.94
N TRP A 33 -0.05 10.42 -11.64
CA TRP A 33 -1.25 10.05 -10.89
C TRP A 33 -2.26 11.20 -10.86
N PHE A 34 -1.79 12.41 -10.57
CA PHE A 34 -2.68 13.58 -10.46
C PHE A 34 -3.27 13.99 -11.82
N ALA A 35 -2.50 13.85 -12.90
CA ALA A 35 -2.99 14.07 -14.26
C ALA A 35 -4.10 13.06 -14.63
N ASN A 36 -3.88 11.77 -14.31
CA ASN A 36 -4.88 10.72 -14.49
C ASN A 36 -6.15 10.99 -13.67
N PHE A 37 -6.01 11.37 -12.40
CA PHE A 37 -7.14 11.73 -11.54
C PHE A 37 -7.96 12.90 -12.11
N CYS A 38 -7.30 13.89 -12.71
CA CYS A 38 -7.96 15.03 -13.35
C CYS A 38 -8.42 14.77 -14.79
N SER A 39 -8.19 13.56 -15.35
CA SER A 39 -8.46 13.24 -16.76
C SER A 39 -7.78 14.21 -17.75
N VAL A 40 -6.54 14.60 -17.46
CA VAL A 40 -5.74 15.48 -18.32
C VAL A 40 -4.37 14.87 -18.61
N GLN A 41 -3.65 15.44 -19.57
CA GLN A 41 -2.27 15.08 -19.85
C GLN A 41 -1.32 15.68 -18.78
N GLU A 42 -0.21 15.00 -18.48
CA GLU A 42 0.80 15.49 -17.53
C GLU A 42 1.31 16.91 -17.84
N ARG A 43 1.45 17.25 -19.13
CA ARG A 43 1.87 18.60 -19.55
C ARG A 43 0.93 19.69 -19.04
N THR A 44 -0.36 19.39 -18.93
CA THR A 44 -1.38 20.31 -18.44
C THR A 44 -1.17 20.61 -16.96
N VAL A 45 -0.91 19.57 -16.16
CA VAL A 45 -0.56 19.74 -14.74
C VAL A 45 0.69 20.60 -14.59
N ARG A 46 1.74 20.32 -15.38
CA ARG A 46 2.99 21.13 -15.35
C ARG A 46 2.76 22.58 -15.76
N HIS A 47 1.84 22.86 -16.69
CA HIS A 47 1.45 24.23 -17.06
C HIS A 47 0.69 24.95 -15.94
N TRP A 48 -0.16 24.24 -15.20
CA TRP A 48 -0.77 24.80 -13.98
C TRP A 48 0.27 25.12 -12.93
N GLU A 49 1.17 24.17 -12.62
CA GLU A 49 2.18 24.32 -11.56
C GLU A 49 3.21 25.41 -11.84
N SER A 50 3.61 25.59 -13.10
CA SER A 50 4.50 26.68 -13.52
C SER A 50 3.82 28.05 -13.58
N GLY A 51 2.50 28.11 -13.41
CA GLY A 51 1.73 29.34 -13.57
C GLY A 51 1.51 29.77 -15.02
N ARG A 52 1.91 28.96 -16.01
CA ARG A 52 1.63 29.21 -17.43
C ARG A 52 0.12 29.22 -17.70
N ASN A 53 -0.61 28.32 -17.05
CA ASN A 53 -2.07 28.23 -17.13
C ASN A 53 -2.68 28.43 -15.73
N THR A 54 -3.84 29.07 -15.66
CA THR A 54 -4.62 29.19 -14.42
C THR A 54 -5.06 27.81 -13.93
N VAL A 55 -4.96 27.57 -12.62
CA VAL A 55 -5.46 26.35 -11.98
C VAL A 55 -7.00 26.37 -12.02
N PRO A 56 -7.66 25.36 -12.61
CA PRO A 56 -9.12 25.29 -12.61
C PRO A 56 -9.68 25.21 -11.19
N ILE A 57 -10.81 25.86 -10.93
CA ILE A 57 -11.43 25.89 -9.58
C ILE A 57 -11.70 24.48 -9.05
N LEU A 58 -12.17 23.56 -9.91
CA LEU A 58 -12.43 22.17 -9.53
C LEU A 58 -11.17 21.43 -9.10
N VAL A 59 -10.03 21.69 -9.75
CA VAL A 59 -8.72 21.12 -9.39
C VAL A 59 -8.26 21.67 -8.04
N ALA A 60 -8.39 22.99 -7.84
CA ALA A 60 -8.08 23.63 -6.57
C ALA A 60 -8.96 23.10 -5.41
N THR A 61 -10.26 22.88 -5.65
CA THR A 61 -11.16 22.28 -4.66
C THR A 61 -10.78 20.83 -4.38
N ALA A 62 -10.45 20.04 -5.41
CA ALA A 62 -10.10 18.63 -5.24
C ALA A 62 -8.81 18.45 -4.42
N ILE A 63 -7.74 19.19 -4.73
CA ILE A 63 -6.48 19.07 -3.99
C ILE A 63 -6.64 19.48 -2.52
N ARG A 64 -7.51 20.46 -2.21
CA ARG A 64 -7.85 20.84 -0.82
C ARG A 64 -8.63 19.76 -0.08
N LYS A 65 -9.50 19.01 -0.77
CA LYS A 65 -10.16 17.84 -0.18
C LYS A 65 -9.14 16.76 0.20
N PHE A 66 -8.16 16.49 -0.66
CA PHE A 66 -7.08 15.56 -0.34
C PHE A 66 -6.20 16.05 0.81
N GLU A 67 -5.91 17.34 0.87
CA GLU A 67 -5.19 17.94 2.00
C GLU A 67 -5.94 17.72 3.33
N LYS A 68 -7.25 17.97 3.34
CA LYS A 68 -8.10 17.71 4.51
C LYS A 68 -8.11 16.23 4.89
N ALA A 69 -8.29 15.33 3.93
CA ALA A 69 -8.30 13.89 4.17
C ALA A 69 -6.96 13.39 4.75
N ALA A 70 -5.84 13.91 4.26
CA ALA A 70 -4.52 13.57 4.80
C ALA A 70 -4.34 14.11 6.23
N ALA A 71 -4.88 15.29 6.55
CA ALA A 71 -4.86 15.82 7.92
C ALA A 71 -5.72 14.97 8.87
N GLU A 72 -6.91 14.56 8.45
CA GLU A 72 -7.79 13.66 9.20
C GLU A 72 -7.12 12.31 9.46
N LEU A 73 -6.47 11.73 8.45
CA LEU A 73 -5.71 10.49 8.61
C LEU A 73 -4.53 10.65 9.58
N SER A 74 -3.80 11.77 9.48
CA SER A 74 -2.68 12.05 10.39
C SER A 74 -3.17 12.19 11.84
N ALA A 75 -4.31 12.86 12.05
CA ALA A 75 -4.93 13.00 13.37
C ALA A 75 -5.35 11.65 13.95
N GLN A 76 -5.93 10.75 13.15
CA GLN A 76 -6.28 9.40 13.60
C GLN A 76 -5.05 8.61 14.07
N VAL A 77 -3.93 8.71 13.36
CA VAL A 77 -2.67 8.06 13.77
C VAL A 77 -2.16 8.63 15.10
N ILE A 78 -2.23 9.95 15.27
CA ILE A 78 -1.84 10.64 16.51
C ILE A 78 -2.71 10.16 17.68
N ASP A 79 -4.04 10.12 17.51
CA ASP A 79 -4.98 9.70 18.54
C ASP A 79 -4.75 8.24 18.95
N GLN A 80 -4.48 7.35 17.98
CA GLN A 80 -4.14 5.96 18.24
C GLN A 80 -2.82 5.82 19.01
N ALA A 81 -1.80 6.59 18.65
CA ALA A 81 -0.52 6.59 19.35
C ALA A 81 -0.67 7.04 20.81
N ARG A 82 -1.42 8.13 21.05
CA ARG A 82 -1.70 8.64 22.40
C ARG A 82 -2.52 7.66 23.23
N ALA A 83 -3.54 7.03 22.63
CA ALA A 83 -4.32 5.99 23.30
C ALA A 83 -3.44 4.78 23.70
N ALA A 84 -2.49 4.39 22.85
CA ALA A 84 -1.55 3.32 23.15
C ALA A 84 -0.61 3.70 24.32
N VAL A 85 -0.06 4.91 24.32
CA VAL A 85 0.76 5.43 25.44
C VAL A 85 -0.03 5.47 26.73
N ALA A 86 -1.28 5.95 26.71
CA ALA A 86 -2.14 5.97 27.89
C ALA A 86 -2.40 4.57 28.46
N LYS A 87 -2.50 3.55 27.59
CA LYS A 87 -2.73 2.16 27.99
C LYS A 87 -1.46 1.46 28.49
N CYS A 88 -0.32 1.68 27.83
CA CYS A 88 0.93 0.97 28.09
C CYS A 88 1.86 1.69 29.08
N GLY A 89 1.60 2.97 29.35
CA GLY A 89 2.40 3.80 30.25
C GLY A 89 3.61 4.47 29.59
N PRO A 90 4.39 5.24 30.37
CA PRO A 90 5.48 6.09 29.86
C PRO A 90 6.71 5.31 29.36
N SER A 91 6.76 3.98 29.57
CA SER A 91 7.83 3.13 29.03
C SER A 91 7.69 2.87 27.53
N MET A 92 6.53 3.17 26.94
CA MET A 92 6.31 3.04 25.50
C MET A 92 6.98 4.21 24.76
N THR A 93 8.13 3.95 24.15
CA THR A 93 8.93 4.96 23.44
C THR A 93 8.66 5.03 21.94
N SER A 94 7.97 4.02 21.38
CA SER A 94 7.64 3.97 19.95
C SER A 94 6.25 3.39 19.69
N PHE A 95 5.58 3.91 18.65
CA PHE A 95 4.30 3.44 18.15
C PHE A 95 4.44 2.99 16.69
N PRO A 96 4.29 1.70 16.39
CA PRO A 96 4.39 1.21 15.02
C PRO A 96 3.12 1.56 14.23
N VAL A 97 3.31 2.08 13.02
CA VAL A 97 2.22 2.36 12.06
C VAL A 97 2.49 1.60 10.78
N ILE A 98 1.50 0.84 10.31
CA ILE A 98 1.63 0.06 9.09
C ILE A 98 1.76 0.97 7.86
N ARG A 99 2.64 0.60 6.94
CA ARG A 99 2.79 1.18 5.61
C ARG A 99 2.62 0.09 4.55
N TYR A 100 2.04 0.45 3.42
CA TYR A 100 1.79 -0.46 2.30
C TYR A 100 2.87 -0.30 1.23
N ALA A 101 3.25 -1.41 0.60
CA ALA A 101 4.29 -1.42 -0.43
C ALA A 101 3.81 -0.93 -1.78
N SER A 102 2.51 -1.08 -2.07
CA SER A 102 1.90 -0.69 -3.33
C SER A 102 0.49 -0.17 -3.15
N ASP A 103 -0.04 0.45 -4.20
CA ASP A 103 -1.41 0.97 -4.24
C ASP A 103 -2.42 -0.20 -4.13
N GLU A 104 -2.10 -1.36 -4.69
CA GLU A 104 -2.92 -2.57 -4.61
C GLU A 104 -3.02 -3.08 -3.16
N GLU A 105 -1.91 -3.12 -2.42
CA GLU A 105 -1.93 -3.47 -1.00
C GLU A 105 -2.73 -2.45 -0.19
N LEU A 106 -2.55 -1.15 -0.43
CA LEU A 106 -3.35 -0.13 0.24
C LEU A 106 -4.84 -0.34 -0.05
N ASN A 107 -5.24 -0.54 -1.30
CA ASN A 107 -6.64 -0.74 -1.68
C ASN A 107 -7.24 -2.00 -1.05
N LEU A 108 -6.45 -3.08 -0.95
CA LEU A 108 -6.88 -4.35 -0.36
C LEU A 108 -7.15 -4.22 1.15
N TYR A 109 -6.23 -3.57 1.87
CA TYR A 109 -6.23 -3.51 3.33
C TYR A 109 -6.88 -2.24 3.90
N GLN A 110 -7.05 -1.19 3.10
CA GLN A 110 -7.76 0.05 3.42
C GLN A 110 -8.73 0.43 2.29
N PRO A 111 -9.86 -0.29 2.14
CA PRO A 111 -10.81 -0.03 1.05
C PRO A 111 -11.39 1.39 1.04
N ASN A 112 -11.43 2.05 2.19
CA ASN A 112 -11.84 3.46 2.32
C ASN A 112 -10.85 4.45 1.67
N MET A 113 -9.62 4.01 1.39
CA MET A 113 -8.61 4.78 0.64
C MET A 113 -8.45 4.28 -0.80
N SER A 114 -9.38 3.44 -1.28
CA SER A 114 -9.29 2.86 -2.60
C SER A 114 -9.16 3.94 -3.69
N GLY A 115 -8.16 3.77 -4.56
CA GLY A 115 -7.86 4.71 -5.64
C GLY A 115 -6.86 5.82 -5.27
N LEU A 116 -6.47 5.95 -4.00
CA LEU A 116 -5.35 6.79 -3.59
C LEU A 116 -4.04 6.01 -3.67
N PRO A 117 -2.90 6.69 -3.92
CA PRO A 117 -1.62 6.00 -3.98
C PRO A 117 -1.08 5.71 -2.57
N ALA A 118 -0.31 4.65 -2.41
CA ALA A 118 0.37 4.31 -1.15
C ALA A 118 1.29 5.44 -0.63
N THR A 119 1.77 6.29 -1.54
CA THR A 119 2.54 7.50 -1.20
C THR A 119 1.70 8.55 -0.48
N PHE A 120 0.40 8.65 -0.73
CA PHE A 120 -0.52 9.54 0.00
C PHE A 120 -0.63 9.11 1.47
N HIS A 121 -0.85 7.82 1.70
CA HIS A 121 -0.85 7.24 3.04
C HIS A 121 0.49 7.47 3.75
N SER A 122 1.60 7.26 3.03
CA SER A 122 2.96 7.51 3.54
C SER A 122 3.17 8.97 3.97
N ALA A 123 2.66 9.93 3.20
CA ALA A 123 2.76 11.35 3.51
C ALA A 123 1.97 11.72 4.78
N ALA A 124 0.79 11.12 5.00
CA ALA A 124 0.03 11.31 6.23
C ALA A 124 0.76 10.74 7.46
N ILE A 125 1.34 9.53 7.35
CA ILE A 125 2.17 8.96 8.43
C ILE A 125 3.36 9.87 8.74
N ALA A 126 4.03 10.40 7.72
CA ALA A 126 5.16 11.30 7.91
C ALA A 126 4.75 12.56 8.70
N ARG A 127 3.57 13.14 8.39
CA ARG A 127 3.03 14.30 9.15
C ARG A 127 2.76 13.94 10.61
N ALA A 128 2.13 12.80 10.87
CA ALA A 128 1.90 12.32 12.23
C ALA A 128 3.23 12.14 12.98
N ARG A 129 4.25 11.57 12.31
CA ARG A 129 5.59 11.38 12.90
C ARG A 129 6.22 12.71 13.30
N TRP A 130 6.15 13.72 12.45
CA TRP A 130 6.66 15.05 12.80
C TRP A 130 5.89 15.68 13.96
N ALA A 131 4.56 15.56 13.98
CA ALA A 131 3.72 16.12 15.03
C ALA A 131 3.96 15.47 16.41
N MET A 132 4.31 14.18 16.44
CA MET A 132 4.52 13.42 17.69
C MET A 132 5.99 13.32 18.10
N ALA A 133 6.93 13.94 17.37
CA ALA A 133 8.36 13.71 17.54
C ALA A 133 8.90 14.00 18.96
N SER A 134 8.22 14.86 19.74
CA SER A 134 8.55 15.16 21.14
C SER A 134 7.83 14.28 22.17
N GLU A 135 6.82 13.51 21.75
CA GLU A 135 5.98 12.68 22.62
C GLU A 135 6.33 11.19 22.50
N ILE A 136 6.39 10.67 21.28
CA ILE A 136 6.65 9.26 20.99
C ILE A 136 7.18 9.09 19.56
N GLU A 137 8.08 8.14 19.34
CA GLU A 137 8.54 7.83 17.99
C GLU A 137 7.46 7.08 17.20
N ILE A 138 6.95 7.66 16.12
CA ILE A 138 6.13 6.92 15.15
C ILE A 138 7.03 6.16 14.17
N VAL A 139 6.93 4.83 14.20
CA VAL A 139 7.76 3.93 13.39
C VAL A 139 6.91 3.35 12.25
N ALA A 140 7.13 3.85 11.03
CA ALA A 140 6.50 3.28 9.84
C ALA A 140 7.05 1.87 9.57
N THR A 141 6.19 0.86 9.63
CA THR A 141 6.54 -0.55 9.44
C THR A 141 5.84 -1.08 8.20
N MET A 142 6.56 -1.67 7.26
CA MET A 142 5.95 -2.26 6.06
C MET A 142 5.05 -3.42 6.45
N LEU A 143 3.85 -3.50 5.89
CA LEU A 143 2.97 -4.63 6.08
C LEU A 143 3.63 -5.90 5.52
N ASN A 144 3.76 -6.92 6.35
CA ASN A 144 4.00 -8.27 5.88
C ASN A 144 2.63 -8.96 5.74
N ALA A 145 2.01 -8.80 4.57
CA ALA A 145 0.65 -9.29 4.31
C ALA A 145 0.50 -10.79 4.58
N GLY A 146 1.49 -11.61 4.19
CA GLY A 146 1.48 -13.05 4.49
C GLY A 146 1.49 -13.35 5.99
N ALA A 147 2.41 -12.76 6.74
CA ALA A 147 2.48 -12.96 8.20
C ALA A 147 1.22 -12.43 8.90
N TYR A 148 0.70 -11.30 8.44
CA TYR A 148 -0.52 -10.70 8.95
C TYR A 148 -1.75 -11.60 8.72
N GLU A 149 -1.93 -12.15 7.52
CA GLU A 149 -3.03 -13.06 7.22
C GLU A 149 -2.97 -14.36 8.01
N VAL A 150 -1.76 -14.93 8.19
CA VAL A 150 -1.56 -16.11 9.05
C VAL A 150 -1.92 -15.79 10.49
N TRP A 151 -1.46 -14.64 11.00
CA TRP A 151 -1.77 -14.17 12.35
C TRP A 151 -3.28 -13.97 12.56
N CYS A 152 -3.96 -13.29 11.63
CA CYS A 152 -5.42 -13.12 11.65
C CYS A 152 -6.14 -14.48 11.70
N ARG A 153 -5.76 -15.42 10.81
CA ARG A 153 -6.37 -16.76 10.77
C ARG A 153 -6.18 -17.52 12.07
N ARG A 154 -4.98 -17.48 12.66
CA ARG A 154 -4.66 -18.16 13.93
C ARG A 154 -5.49 -17.62 15.08
N LEU A 155 -5.69 -16.30 15.14
CA LEU A 155 -6.49 -15.67 16.20
C LEU A 155 -8.00 -15.64 15.91
N GLY A 156 -8.45 -16.19 14.78
CA GLY A 156 -9.84 -16.06 14.33
C GLY A 156 -10.28 -14.61 14.10
N GLN A 157 -9.32 -13.69 13.91
CA GLN A 157 -9.61 -12.28 13.66
C GLN A 157 -9.87 -12.05 12.17
N PRO A 158 -10.83 -11.18 11.81
CA PRO A 158 -11.01 -10.78 10.43
C PRO A 158 -9.81 -9.96 9.96
N VAL A 159 -9.43 -10.13 8.69
CA VAL A 159 -8.49 -9.24 8.01
C VAL A 159 -9.18 -7.87 7.86
N SER A 160 -8.82 -6.92 8.72
CA SER A 160 -9.49 -5.62 8.79
C SER A 160 -8.53 -4.46 9.11
N PRO A 161 -8.92 -3.20 8.83
CA PRO A 161 -8.14 -2.02 9.24
C PRO A 161 -7.77 -1.99 10.73
N GLY A 162 -8.67 -2.43 11.62
CA GLY A 162 -8.44 -2.39 13.07
C GLY A 162 -7.38 -3.38 13.55
N SER A 163 -7.33 -4.57 12.94
CA SER A 163 -6.34 -5.61 13.26
C SER A 163 -4.93 -5.26 12.75
N HIS A 164 -4.79 -4.39 11.75
CA HIS A 164 -3.47 -3.89 11.28
C HIS A 164 -2.70 -3.13 12.36
N VAL A 165 -3.38 -2.40 13.24
CA VAL A 165 -2.74 -1.61 14.30
C VAL A 165 -2.19 -2.52 15.39
N GLN A 166 -2.87 -3.64 15.66
CA GLN A 166 -2.47 -4.60 16.69
C GLN A 166 -1.33 -5.50 16.21
N PHE A 167 -1.30 -5.84 14.92
CA PHE A 167 -0.36 -6.83 14.38
C PHE A 167 1.12 -6.52 14.67
N PRO A 168 1.68 -5.31 14.42
CA PRO A 168 3.10 -5.04 14.72
C PRO A 168 3.46 -5.20 16.19
N MET A 169 2.54 -4.81 17.08
CA MET A 169 2.75 -4.94 18.52
C MET A 169 2.64 -6.41 18.94
N ALA A 170 1.63 -7.13 18.45
CA ALA A 170 1.45 -8.55 18.69
C ALA A 170 2.65 -9.35 18.16
N TRP A 171 3.12 -9.06 16.94
CA TRP A 171 4.28 -9.71 16.33
C TRP A 171 5.56 -9.54 17.15
N LYS A 172 5.80 -8.34 17.70
CA LYS A 172 6.93 -8.10 18.60
C LYS A 172 6.78 -8.84 19.93
N ALA A 173 5.56 -8.92 20.46
CA ALA A 173 5.26 -9.57 21.73
C ALA A 173 5.17 -11.10 21.65
N MET A 174 4.97 -11.67 20.45
CA MET A 174 4.96 -13.12 20.22
C MET A 174 6.28 -13.76 20.67
N GLU A 175 6.18 -14.95 21.25
CA GLU A 175 7.37 -15.73 21.58
C GLU A 175 8.13 -16.08 20.30
N GLU A 176 9.45 -16.23 20.41
CA GLU A 176 10.31 -16.56 19.27
C GLU A 176 9.88 -17.87 18.60
N THR A 177 9.40 -18.83 19.39
CA THR A 177 8.84 -20.10 18.95
C THR A 177 7.58 -19.92 18.09
N GLU A 178 6.67 -19.03 18.48
CA GLU A 178 5.47 -18.72 17.70
C GLU A 178 5.80 -18.02 16.39
N ARG A 179 6.75 -17.06 16.43
CA ARG A 179 7.26 -16.42 15.21
C ARG A 179 7.88 -17.44 14.27
N ALA A 180 8.71 -18.34 14.80
CA ALA A 180 9.35 -19.41 14.02
C ALA A 180 8.32 -20.34 13.37
N GLU A 181 7.24 -20.69 14.07
CA GLU A 181 6.14 -21.50 13.51
C GLU A 181 5.45 -20.79 12.34
N ILE A 182 5.14 -19.49 12.48
CA ILE A 182 4.55 -18.71 11.39
C ILE A 182 5.50 -18.63 10.20
N ILE A 183 6.80 -18.39 10.45
CA ILE A 183 7.82 -18.38 9.42
C ILE A 183 7.86 -19.73 8.68
N GLU A 184 7.77 -20.85 9.39
CA GLU A 184 7.75 -22.18 8.78
C GLU A 184 6.49 -22.41 7.94
N GLN A 185 5.31 -22.00 8.42
CA GLN A 185 4.09 -22.05 7.62
C GLN A 185 4.18 -21.20 6.34
N LEU A 186 4.85 -20.04 6.40
CA LEU A 186 5.11 -19.22 5.22
C LEU A 186 6.05 -19.91 4.24
N LYS A 187 7.08 -20.63 4.71
CA LYS A 187 7.95 -21.44 3.83
C LYS A 187 7.16 -22.53 3.10
N ILE A 188 6.33 -23.27 3.84
CA ILE A 188 5.49 -24.33 3.25
C ILE A 188 4.56 -23.75 2.19
N ALA A 189 3.93 -22.59 2.47
CA ALA A 189 3.09 -21.91 1.51
C ALA A 189 3.86 -21.40 0.27
N ALA A 190 5.10 -20.94 0.44
CA ALA A 190 5.97 -20.51 -0.65
C ALA A 190 6.34 -21.69 -1.55
N GLN A 191 6.70 -22.84 -0.96
CA GLN A 191 7.03 -24.05 -1.71
C GLN A 191 5.82 -24.57 -2.50
N ALA A 192 4.64 -24.64 -1.87
CA ALA A 192 3.42 -25.06 -2.55
C ALA A 192 3.04 -24.13 -3.73
N ALA A 193 3.32 -22.83 -3.63
CA ALA A 193 3.12 -21.90 -4.73
C ALA A 193 4.12 -22.13 -5.89
N ALA A 194 5.38 -22.45 -5.57
CA ALA A 194 6.40 -22.80 -6.56
C ALA A 194 6.09 -24.12 -7.28
N ASP A 195 5.60 -25.13 -6.57
CA ASP A 195 5.21 -26.41 -7.16
C ASP A 195 4.02 -26.23 -8.13
N GLU A 196 3.05 -25.40 -7.76
CA GLU A 196 1.91 -25.07 -8.61
C GLU A 196 2.33 -24.27 -9.85
N GLU A 197 3.23 -23.29 -9.70
CA GLU A 197 3.84 -22.55 -10.81
C GLU A 197 4.52 -23.52 -11.80
N GLY A 198 5.35 -24.44 -11.29
CA GLY A 198 6.01 -25.47 -12.10
C GLY A 198 5.03 -26.39 -12.82
N ARG A 199 3.93 -26.79 -12.17
CA ARG A 199 2.87 -27.62 -12.76
C ARG A 199 2.16 -26.91 -13.92
N ILE A 200 1.83 -25.62 -13.75
CA ILE A 200 1.19 -24.80 -14.79
C ILE A 200 2.16 -24.58 -15.95
N HIS A 201 3.44 -24.30 -15.68
CA HIS A 201 4.45 -24.15 -16.70
C HIS A 201 4.64 -25.43 -17.54
N ALA A 202 4.73 -26.59 -16.88
CA ALA A 202 4.80 -27.89 -17.55
C ALA A 202 3.55 -28.19 -18.40
N GLN A 203 2.37 -27.73 -17.98
CA GLN A 203 1.15 -27.81 -18.77
C GLN A 203 1.25 -26.97 -20.05
N LEU A 204 1.71 -25.71 -19.96
CA LEU A 204 1.90 -24.84 -21.12
C LEU A 204 2.89 -25.43 -22.13
N LEU A 205 4.02 -25.97 -21.66
CA LEU A 205 5.01 -26.65 -22.52
C LEU A 205 4.47 -27.92 -23.20
N ARG A 206 3.52 -28.63 -22.57
CA ARG A 206 2.85 -29.77 -23.21
C ARG A 206 1.89 -29.29 -24.30
N MET A 207 1.12 -28.23 -24.05
CA MET A 207 0.21 -27.64 -25.04
C MET A 207 0.98 -27.13 -26.26
N ASP A 208 2.12 -26.47 -26.05
CA ASP A 208 2.99 -26.01 -27.15
C ASP A 208 3.52 -27.16 -28.00
N ARG A 209 4.07 -28.21 -27.35
CA ARG A 209 4.55 -29.41 -28.05
C ARG A 209 3.48 -30.14 -28.85
N GLN A 210 2.22 -30.08 -28.41
CA GLN A 210 1.08 -30.66 -29.13
C GLN A 210 0.56 -29.75 -30.27
N GLY A 211 1.18 -28.58 -30.49
CA GLY A 211 0.78 -27.62 -31.51
C GLY A 211 -0.49 -26.84 -31.16
N TRP A 212 -0.99 -26.94 -29.93
CA TRP A 212 -2.25 -26.32 -29.51
C TRP A 212 -2.17 -24.79 -29.48
N LEU A 213 -0.96 -24.23 -29.34
CA LEU A 213 -0.78 -22.77 -29.41
C LEU A 213 -0.97 -22.20 -30.82
N LYS A 214 -1.02 -23.05 -31.85
CA LYS A 214 -1.21 -22.64 -33.24
C LYS A 214 -2.67 -22.64 -33.69
N THR A 215 -3.60 -23.16 -32.86
CA THR A 215 -5.02 -23.23 -33.22
C THR A 215 -5.81 -22.08 -32.56
N PRO A 216 -6.59 -21.30 -33.33
CA PRO A 216 -7.38 -20.19 -32.78
C PRO A 216 -8.37 -20.61 -31.68
N GLU A 217 -8.88 -21.83 -31.76
CA GLU A 217 -9.85 -22.40 -30.81
C GLU A 217 -9.27 -22.58 -29.40
N MET A 218 -7.95 -22.75 -29.28
CA MET A 218 -7.27 -22.99 -28.00
C MET A 218 -6.71 -21.71 -27.36
N ALA A 219 -6.79 -20.56 -28.03
CA ALA A 219 -6.31 -19.29 -27.53
C ALA A 219 -6.92 -18.89 -26.16
N PRO A 220 -8.23 -19.09 -25.89
CA PRO A 220 -8.80 -18.78 -24.58
C PRO A 220 -8.25 -19.65 -23.44
N VAL A 221 -8.01 -20.94 -23.71
CA VAL A 221 -7.45 -21.89 -22.73
C VAL A 221 -6.01 -21.51 -22.38
N TYR A 222 -5.24 -21.10 -23.40
CA TYR A 222 -3.89 -20.59 -23.19
C TYR A 222 -3.88 -19.32 -22.34
N GLN A 223 -4.73 -18.33 -22.66
CA GLN A 223 -4.82 -17.08 -21.91
C GLN A 223 -5.21 -17.31 -20.44
N ASP A 224 -6.16 -18.21 -20.17
CA ASP A 224 -6.52 -18.59 -18.80
C ASP A 224 -5.35 -19.26 -18.05
N THR A 225 -4.65 -20.18 -18.72
CA THR A 225 -3.51 -20.89 -18.13
C THR A 225 -2.33 -19.95 -17.86
N ALA A 226 -2.07 -19.00 -18.76
CA ALA A 226 -1.06 -17.96 -18.57
C ALA A 226 -1.41 -17.04 -17.39
N LYS A 227 -2.67 -16.61 -17.25
CA LYS A 227 -3.13 -15.84 -16.08
C LYS A 227 -2.97 -16.60 -14.77
N LYS A 228 -3.21 -17.92 -14.78
CA LYS A 228 -2.95 -18.77 -13.60
C LYS A 228 -1.47 -18.83 -13.26
N LEU A 229 -0.58 -18.91 -14.26
CA LEU A 229 0.87 -18.86 -14.05
C LEU A 229 1.30 -17.52 -13.43
N GLU A 230 0.84 -16.40 -13.98
CA GLU A 230 1.12 -15.06 -13.43
C GLU A 230 0.65 -14.96 -11.97
N LYS A 231 -0.54 -15.45 -11.67
CA LYS A 231 -1.08 -15.47 -10.29
C LYS A 231 -0.27 -16.36 -9.35
N ALA A 232 0.19 -17.52 -9.81
CA ALA A 232 1.04 -18.42 -9.02
C ALA A 232 2.43 -17.82 -8.76
N ALA A 233 3.05 -17.23 -9.78
CA ALA A 233 4.32 -16.53 -9.68
C ALA A 233 4.24 -15.33 -8.72
N GLU A 234 3.16 -14.54 -8.79
CA GLU A 234 2.94 -13.43 -7.87
C GLU A 234 2.70 -13.93 -6.43
N LYS A 235 1.94 -15.02 -6.25
CA LYS A 235 1.78 -15.66 -4.92
C LYS A 235 3.12 -16.12 -4.34
N ARG A 236 3.97 -16.73 -5.16
CA ARG A 236 5.33 -17.16 -4.75
C ARG A 236 6.21 -15.96 -4.43
N LYS A 237 6.28 -14.95 -5.29
CA LYS A 237 7.04 -13.72 -5.07
C LYS A 237 6.64 -13.04 -3.77
N ASN A 238 5.34 -12.97 -3.49
CA ASN A 238 4.82 -12.45 -2.23
C ASN A 238 5.26 -13.31 -1.05
N ALA A 239 5.10 -14.63 -1.11
CA ALA A 239 5.55 -15.54 -0.05
C ALA A 239 7.07 -15.43 0.24
N ILE A 240 7.90 -15.33 -0.81
CA ILE A 240 9.34 -15.13 -0.73
C ILE A 240 9.67 -13.78 -0.09
N ARG A 241 9.03 -12.69 -0.53
CA ARG A 241 9.19 -11.36 0.05
C ARG A 241 8.81 -11.36 1.54
N PHE A 242 7.74 -12.07 1.90
CA PHE A 242 7.29 -12.21 3.28
C PHE A 242 8.25 -13.01 4.15
N TYR A 243 8.85 -14.07 3.60
CA TYR A 243 9.88 -14.85 4.28
C TYR A 243 11.17 -14.03 4.50
N GLY A 244 11.64 -13.33 3.47
CA GLY A 244 12.83 -12.48 3.55
C GLY A 244 12.73 -11.33 4.56
N MET A 245 11.54 -10.77 4.78
CA MET A 245 11.31 -9.74 5.79
C MET A 245 11.16 -10.30 7.22
N ALA A 246 10.77 -11.57 7.38
CA ALA A 246 10.54 -12.18 8.68
C ALA A 246 11.79 -12.87 9.28
N GLY A 247 12.72 -13.36 8.44
CA GLY A 247 13.85 -14.21 8.89
C GLY A 247 15.26 -13.61 8.80
N GLY A 248 15.41 -12.30 8.60
CA GLY A 248 16.74 -11.66 8.47
C GLY A 248 17.53 -12.09 7.22
N GLN A 249 18.82 -11.72 7.15
CA GLN A 249 19.67 -11.84 5.95
C GLN A 249 19.76 -13.27 5.36
N GLU A 250 19.63 -14.30 6.20
CA GLU A 250 19.62 -15.71 5.77
C GLU A 250 18.36 -16.06 4.97
N ALA A 251 17.20 -15.52 5.36
CA ALA A 251 15.96 -15.73 4.63
C ALA A 251 15.98 -15.05 3.25
N ILE A 252 16.65 -13.91 3.12
CA ILE A 252 16.91 -13.24 1.84
C ILE A 252 17.81 -14.11 0.95
N THR A 253 18.82 -14.77 1.53
CA THR A 253 19.75 -15.63 0.79
C THR A 253 19.07 -16.88 0.25
N VAL A 254 18.23 -17.54 1.06
CA VAL A 254 17.44 -18.71 0.63
C VAL A 254 16.40 -18.30 -0.42
N SER A 255 15.74 -17.15 -0.23
CA SER A 255 14.80 -16.56 -1.18
C SER A 255 15.44 -16.31 -2.55
N GLN A 256 16.64 -15.70 -2.55
CA GLN A 256 17.39 -15.39 -3.76
C GLN A 256 17.85 -16.66 -4.48
N LYS A 257 18.32 -17.66 -3.72
CA LYS A 257 18.70 -18.97 -4.25
C LYS A 257 17.53 -19.69 -4.92
N ILE A 258 16.35 -19.71 -4.27
CA ILE A 258 15.12 -20.26 -4.84
C ILE A 258 14.71 -19.53 -6.13
N LEU A 259 14.84 -18.20 -6.17
CA LEU A 259 14.58 -17.40 -7.37
C LEU A 259 15.57 -17.74 -8.50
N ASP A 260 16.85 -17.84 -8.20
CA ASP A 260 17.90 -18.11 -9.19
C ASP A 260 17.87 -19.56 -9.71
N GLU A 261 17.53 -20.54 -8.88
CA GLU A 261 17.34 -21.96 -9.28
C GLU A 261 16.08 -22.17 -10.15
N SER A 262 15.18 -21.18 -10.20
CA SER A 262 13.94 -21.24 -10.99
C SER A 262 13.97 -20.44 -12.28
N LYS A 263 15.07 -19.73 -12.56
CA LYS A 263 15.27 -19.13 -13.88
C LYS A 263 15.63 -20.25 -14.86
N PRO A 264 14.96 -20.33 -16.02
CA PRO A 264 15.27 -21.32 -17.05
C PRO A 264 16.69 -21.14 -17.63
#